data_AF-A0A7S4B889-F1
#
_entry.id   AF-A0A7S4B889-F1
#
_cell.length_a   1.000
_cell.length_b   1.000
_cell.length_c   1.000
_cell.angle_alpha   90.00
_cell.angle_beta   90.00
_cell.angle_gamma   90.00
#
_symmetry.space_group_name_H-M   'P 1'
#
loop_
_entity.id
_entity.type
_entity.pdbx_description
1 polymer ?
#
loop_
_entity_poly.entity_id
_entity_poly.type
_entity_poly.pdbx_seq_one_letter_code
_entity_poly.pdbx_strand_id
1 'polypeptide(L)'
;MGFNEYITNERAVIMIAHTHFLAFSLAAAFGPKVLDSLTLANGESDEEPAGFMPAIQPGLTASAELLNGRMAMLGLVLLVLTSAFTGKEILDVVNIGLGGLLLK
;
A
#
# COMPACT_ATOMS: atom_id res chain seq x y z
N MET A 1 -25.35 10.08 2.05
CA MET A 1 -25.16 11.30 1.27
C MET A 1 -26.37 11.48 0.38
N GLY A 2 -27.08 12.59 0.55
CA GLY A 2 -28.22 12.97 -0.27
C GLY A 2 -27.78 13.58 -1.61
N PHE A 3 -28.72 13.68 -2.57
CA PHE A 3 -28.51 14.45 -3.78
C PHE A 3 -28.20 15.91 -3.41
N ASN A 4 -27.13 16.50 -4.00
CA ASN A 4 -26.63 17.86 -3.77
C ASN A 4 -25.85 18.11 -2.45
N GLU A 5 -25.32 17.08 -1.81
CA GLU A 5 -24.30 17.23 -0.75
C GLU A 5 -22.89 17.23 -1.33
N TYR A 6 -22.09 18.24 -1.00
CA TYR A 6 -20.68 18.33 -1.39
C TYR A 6 -19.78 17.60 -0.37
N ILE A 7 -18.72 16.97 -0.87
CA ILE A 7 -17.66 16.41 -0.02
C ILE A 7 -16.88 17.54 0.67
N THR A 8 -16.33 17.28 1.86
CA THR A 8 -15.49 18.27 2.56
C THR A 8 -14.17 18.48 1.81
N ASN A 9 -13.54 19.64 2.01
CA ASN A 9 -12.27 19.98 1.37
C ASN A 9 -11.16 18.97 1.71
N GLU A 10 -11.11 18.48 2.95
CA GLU A 10 -10.11 17.50 3.40
C GLU A 10 -10.29 16.17 2.65
N ARG A 11 -11.53 15.71 2.50
CA ARG A 11 -11.85 14.49 1.73
C ARG A 11 -11.49 14.67 0.26
N ALA A 12 -11.75 15.86 -0.30
CA ALA A 12 -11.40 16.17 -1.69
C ALA A 12 -9.88 16.14 -1.91
N VAL A 13 -9.09 16.75 -1.01
CA VAL A 13 -7.62 16.76 -1.10
C VAL A 13 -7.05 15.35 -1.03
N ILE A 14 -7.52 14.52 -0.09
CA ILE A 14 -7.08 13.13 0.04
C ILE A 14 -7.42 12.35 -1.24
N MET A 15 -8.63 12.48 -1.77
CA MET A 15 -9.05 11.80 -2.99
C MET A 15 -8.21 12.20 -4.21
N ILE A 16 -8.01 13.50 -4.40
CA ILE A 16 -7.21 14.00 -5.52
C ILE A 16 -5.75 13.54 -5.40
N ALA A 17 -5.16 13.50 -4.21
CA ALA A 17 -3.81 12.97 -4.02
C ALA A 17 -3.71 11.50 -4.47
N HIS A 18 -4.66 10.64 -4.09
CA HIS A 18 -4.68 9.24 -4.55
C HIS A 18 -4.83 9.13 -6.07
N THR A 19 -5.67 9.96 -6.69
CA THR A 19 -5.84 9.99 -8.15
C THR A 19 -4.53 10.33 -8.87
N HIS A 20 -3.70 11.23 -8.35
CA HIS A 20 -2.40 11.54 -8.94
C HIS A 20 -1.47 10.33 -8.92
N PHE A 21 -1.34 9.66 -7.76
CA PHE A 21 -0.51 8.45 -7.65
C PHE A 21 -1.03 7.32 -8.54
N LEU A 22 -2.34 7.16 -8.65
CA LEU A 22 -2.96 6.19 -9.54
C LEU A 22 -2.63 6.50 -11.01
N ALA A 23 -2.72 7.77 -11.44
CA ALA A 23 -2.41 8.16 -12.81
C ALA A 23 -0.95 7.86 -13.18
N PHE A 24 0.01 8.14 -12.29
CA PHE A 24 1.42 7.79 -12.49
C PHE A 24 1.64 6.26 -12.50
N SER A 25 0.96 5.52 -11.62
CA SER A 25 1.04 4.06 -11.59
C SER A 25 0.52 3.42 -12.87
N LEU A 26 -0.61 3.90 -13.41
CA LEU A 26 -1.15 3.43 -14.69
C LEU A 26 -0.20 3.75 -15.86
N ALA A 27 0.38 4.94 -15.87
CA ALA A 27 1.37 5.31 -16.88
C ALA A 27 2.63 4.44 -16.79
N ALA A 28 3.07 4.05 -15.59
CA ALA A 28 4.19 3.14 -15.42
C ALA A 28 3.84 1.69 -15.82
N ALA A 29 2.61 1.24 -15.59
CA ALA A 29 2.17 -0.12 -15.93
C ALA A 29 1.98 -0.34 -17.44
N PHE A 30 1.47 0.66 -18.16
CA PHE A 30 1.15 0.55 -19.60
C PHE A 30 2.06 1.35 -20.53
N GLY A 31 2.92 2.21 -19.99
CA GLY A 31 3.85 3.04 -20.75
C GLY A 31 5.15 2.34 -21.13
N PRO A 32 6.12 3.09 -21.69
CA PRO A 32 7.44 2.56 -22.03
C PRO A 32 8.18 2.11 -20.76
N LYS A 33 8.60 0.85 -20.74
CA LYS A 33 9.25 0.19 -19.61
C LYS A 33 10.72 0.63 -19.53
N VAL A 34 11.14 1.20 -18.40
CA VAL A 34 12.53 1.68 -18.18
C VAL A 34 13.29 0.83 -17.16
N LEU A 35 12.62 0.28 -16.14
CA LEU A 35 13.26 -0.45 -15.05
C LEU A 35 12.55 -1.78 -14.75
N ASP A 36 11.35 -1.69 -14.17
CA ASP A 36 10.56 -2.84 -13.75
C ASP A 36 9.24 -2.90 -14.54
N SER A 37 8.73 -4.10 -14.76
CA SER A 37 7.52 -4.32 -15.51
C SER A 37 6.51 -5.16 -14.78
N LEU A 38 5.28 -4.64 -14.70
CA LEU A 38 4.15 -5.40 -14.17
C LEU A 38 3.79 -6.66 -14.99
N THR A 39 4.13 -6.66 -16.29
CA THR A 39 3.89 -7.77 -17.20
C THR A 39 5.20 -8.23 -17.81
N LEU A 40 5.45 -9.54 -17.79
CA LEU A 40 6.56 -10.13 -18.51
C LEU A 40 6.47 -9.75 -19.98
N ALA A 41 7.60 -9.42 -20.60
CA ALA A 41 7.65 -9.30 -22.04
C ALA A 41 7.39 -10.68 -22.67
N ASN A 42 6.87 -10.71 -23.90
CA ASN A 42 6.62 -11.97 -24.61
C ASN A 42 7.93 -12.78 -24.73
N GLY A 43 8.06 -13.86 -23.94
CA GLY A 43 9.21 -14.77 -23.97
C GLY A 43 10.16 -14.69 -22.76
N GLU A 44 9.91 -13.83 -21.77
CA GLU A 44 10.65 -13.86 -20.50
C GLU A 44 10.15 -15.00 -19.60
N SER A 45 11.08 -15.69 -18.93
CA SER A 45 10.77 -16.73 -17.96
C SER A 45 10.36 -16.11 -16.62
N ASP A 46 9.38 -16.71 -15.95
CA ASP A 46 9.01 -16.35 -14.58
C ASP A 46 10.23 -16.40 -13.65
N GLU A 47 10.32 -15.43 -12.74
CA GLU A 47 11.28 -15.50 -11.63
C GLU A 47 10.95 -16.66 -10.69
N GLU A 48 11.98 -17.26 -10.07
CA GLU A 48 11.77 -18.39 -9.19
C GLU A 48 10.83 -18.02 -8.02
N PRO A 49 9.86 -18.88 -7.69
CA PRO A 49 8.91 -18.59 -6.63
C PRO A 49 9.64 -18.45 -5.29
N ALA A 50 9.69 -17.22 -4.78
CA ALA A 50 10.16 -16.94 -3.44
C ALA A 50 9.26 -17.67 -2.44
N GLY A 51 9.73 -18.80 -1.91
CA GLY A 51 8.97 -19.71 -1.05
C GLY A 51 8.38 -19.05 0.23
N PHE A 52 7.97 -19.88 1.19
CA PHE A 52 7.28 -19.38 2.39
C PHE A 52 8.11 -18.37 3.20
N MET A 53 9.44 -18.54 3.23
CA MET A 53 10.38 -17.58 3.82
C MET A 53 11.59 -17.42 2.89
N PRO A 54 11.77 -16.26 2.23
CA PRO A 54 13.01 -15.98 1.51
C PRO A 54 14.17 -15.78 2.50
N ALA A 55 15.40 -15.97 2.02
CA ALA A 55 16.59 -15.83 2.85
C ALA A 55 16.72 -14.39 3.39
N ILE A 56 17.00 -14.25 4.70
CA ILE A 56 17.23 -12.95 5.32
C ILE A 56 18.60 -12.46 4.86
N GLN A 57 18.61 -11.65 3.80
CA GLN A 57 19.81 -11.01 3.28
C GLN A 57 19.80 -9.53 3.67
N PRO A 58 20.80 -9.03 4.41
CA PRO A 58 20.90 -7.60 4.70
C PRO A 58 21.28 -6.83 3.43
N GLY A 59 20.46 -5.86 3.03
CA GLY A 59 20.69 -5.00 1.86
C GLY A 59 19.41 -4.67 1.08
N LEU A 60 19.52 -3.84 0.04
CA LEU A 60 18.46 -3.60 -0.96
C LEU A 60 18.40 -4.79 -1.92
N THR A 61 17.93 -5.94 -1.42
CA THR A 61 17.78 -7.17 -2.20
C THR A 61 16.30 -7.50 -2.38
N ALA A 62 15.94 -8.16 -3.48
CA ALA A 62 14.55 -8.59 -3.74
C ALA A 62 13.97 -9.45 -2.60
N SER A 63 14.79 -10.26 -1.92
CA SER A 63 14.35 -11.04 -0.75
C SER A 63 13.95 -10.17 0.44
N ALA A 64 14.63 -9.05 0.68
CA ALA A 64 14.29 -8.10 1.73
C ALA A 64 13.02 -7.30 1.38
N GLU A 65 12.83 -6.91 0.12
CA GLU A 65 11.62 -6.26 -0.37
C GLU A 65 10.39 -7.15 -0.17
N LEU A 66 10.49 -8.44 -0.49
CA LEU A 66 9.40 -9.40 -0.30
C LEU A 66 9.01 -9.59 1.18
N LEU A 67 9.98 -9.69 2.09
CA LEU A 67 9.71 -9.81 3.53
C LEU A 67 9.01 -8.57 4.08
N ASN A 68 9.52 -7.38 3.75
CA ASN A 68 8.93 -6.13 4.17
C ASN A 68 7.53 -5.95 3.56
N GLY A 69 7.34 -6.31 2.29
CA GLY A 69 6.04 -6.28 1.62
C GLY A 69 5.00 -7.18 2.30
N ARG A 70 5.37 -8.43 2.63
CA ARG A 70 4.48 -9.37 3.36
C ARG A 70 4.10 -8.81 4.74
N MET A 71 5.07 -8.31 5.49
CA MET A 71 4.81 -7.71 6.81
C MET A 71 3.94 -6.46 6.72
N ALA A 72 4.14 -5.62 5.70
CA ALA A 72 3.31 -4.43 5.47
C ALA A 72 1.86 -4.79 5.13
N MET A 73 1.63 -5.75 4.24
CA MET A 73 0.28 -6.21 3.89
C MET A 73 -0.45 -6.81 5.10
N LEU A 74 0.25 -7.63 5.92
CA LEU A 74 -0.30 -8.15 7.17
C LEU A 74 -0.66 -7.03 8.16
N GLY A 75 0.19 -6.00 8.27
CA GLY A 75 -0.07 -4.83 9.10
C GLY A 75 -1.34 -4.08 8.70
N LEU A 76 -1.57 -3.87 7.40
CA LEU A 76 -2.79 -3.24 6.89
C LEU A 76 -4.05 -4.07 7.18
N VAL A 77 -3.99 -5.39 7.01
CA VAL A 77 -5.12 -6.28 7.33
C VAL A 77 -5.46 -6.21 8.82
N LEU A 78 -4.45 -6.29 9.69
CA LEU A 78 -4.65 -6.19 11.14
C LEU A 78 -5.20 -4.82 11.55
N LEU A 79 -4.76 -3.74 10.91
CA LEU A 79 -5.25 -2.40 11.17
C LEU A 79 -6.75 -2.27 10.85
N VAL A 80 -7.17 -2.79 9.70
CA VAL A 80 -8.59 -2.78 9.31
C VAL A 80 -9.43 -3.65 10.24
N LEU A 81 -8.95 -4.85 10.60
CA LEU A 81 -9.64 -5.74 11.54
C LEU A 81 -9.78 -5.09 12.92
N THR A 82 -8.71 -4.50 13.45
CA THR A 82 -8.75 -3.84 14.77
C THR A 82 -9.66 -2.62 14.77
N SER A 83 -9.68 -1.81 13.70
CA SER A 83 -10.67 -0.73 13.53
C SER A 83 -12.10 -1.28 13.50
N ALA A 84 -12.35 -2.36 12.74
CA ALA A 84 -13.68 -2.97 12.66
C ALA A 84 -14.17 -3.55 13.99
N PHE A 85 -13.31 -4.21 14.77
CA PHE A 85 -13.68 -4.77 16.07
C PHE A 85 -13.85 -3.71 17.16
N THR A 86 -13.05 -2.64 17.14
CA THR A 86 -13.09 -1.59 18.17
C THR A 86 -14.06 -0.47 17.86
N GLY A 87 -14.55 -0.36 16.62
CA GLY A 87 -15.41 0.74 16.16
C GLY A 87 -14.70 2.10 16.12
N LYS A 88 -13.36 2.13 16.21
CA LYS A 88 -12.55 3.34 16.17
C LYS A 88 -12.11 3.64 14.75
N GLU A 89 -11.95 4.92 14.44
CA GLU A 89 -11.38 5.37 13.17
C GLU A 89 -9.95 4.85 13.00
N ILE A 90 -9.55 4.59 11.76
CA ILE A 90 -8.27 3.97 11.45
C ILE A 90 -7.09 4.78 12.03
N LEU A 91 -7.16 6.11 11.96
CA LEU A 91 -6.11 6.99 12.49
C LEU A 91 -6.00 6.94 14.03
N ASP A 92 -7.12 6.70 14.74
CA ASP A 92 -7.09 6.55 16.19
C ASP A 92 -6.45 5.23 16.60
N VAL A 93 -6.69 4.16 15.85
CA VAL A 93 -6.06 2.86 16.08
C VAL A 93 -4.54 2.98 15.89
N VAL A 94 -4.09 3.68 14.84
CA VAL A 94 -2.67 3.97 14.63
C VAL A 94 -2.11 4.83 15.77
N ASN A 95 -2.83 5.88 16.18
CA ASN A 95 -2.38 6.77 17.26
C ASN A 95 -2.20 6.01 18.58
N ILE A 96 -3.14 5.12 18.92
CA ILE A 96 -3.04 4.23 20.08
C ILE A 96 -1.82 3.32 19.95
N GLY A 97 -1.59 2.72 18.78
CA GLY A 97 -0.43 1.87 18.50
C GLY A 97 0.91 2.60 18.65
N LEU A 98 0.93 3.91 18.38
CA LEU A 98 2.12 4.78 18.51
C LEU A 98 2.21 5.47 19.89
N GLY A 99 1.32 5.17 20.84
CA GLY A 99 1.35 5.75 22.18
C GLY A 99 0.85 7.20 22.28
N GLY A 100 0.00 7.64 21.35
CA GLY A 100 -0.62 8.98 21.38
C GLY A 100 0.20 10.08 20.71
N LEU A 101 1.13 9.73 19.82
CA LEU A 101 2.07 10.69 19.20
C LEU A 101 1.47 11.48 18.03
N LEU A 102 0.50 10.92 17.29
CA LEU A 102 0.03 11.47 16.02
C LEU A 102 -1.10 12.50 16.15
N LEU A 103 -2.05 12.26 17.04
CA LEU A 103 -3.19 13.13 17.26
C LEU A 103 -3.07 13.70 18.67
N LYS A 104 -2.56 14.93 18.76
CA LYS A 104 -2.31 15.66 20.00
C LYS A 104 -3.30 16.80 20.17
#